data_AF-A0A2N0FZG8-F1
#
_entry.id   AF-A0A2N0FZG8-F1
#
_cell.length_a   1.000
_cell.length_b   1.000
_cell.length_c   1.000
_cell.angle_alpha   90.00
_cell.angle_beta   90.00
_cell.angle_gamma   90.00
#
_symmetry.space_group_name_H-M   'P 1'
#
loop_
_entity.id
_entity.type
_entity.pdbx_description
1 polymer ?
#
loop_
_entity_poly.entity_id
_entity_poly.type
_entity_poly.pdbx_seq_one_letter_code
_entity_poly.pdbx_strand_id
1 'polypeptide(L)'
;MAFRNIFEQYDWDTLEHEIYAVTEADVAVVLKKERISLDDFKTLISPAAKPFLEEMAQRSHQLTKKRFGNTIQMYLPMYLSNECQNICTYCGFSMTNKIPRKTLSDAEILKEVAHIKELGYDHILLVTGEANKKVGVAYIKHAIELIKTHFSNISMEVQPMDQEEYEELIGAGLYAVLVYQETYHEATYKVHHPKGKKSNFNYRLDTPDRLGKAGIHKIGLGALFGLENWRVDSFYTALHLKYLQKTYWKTKYSISFPRLRPHQGDVQPKVEMTDADLVQLICAYRLLDEDVELSMSTRESETFRNNIIKLGITSISAESKTNPGGYTAEPESLEQFEISDERSTAEIREMIKKQGYEPVFKDWEIFGT
;
A
#
# COMPACT_ATOMS: atom_id res chain seq x y z
N MET A 1 23.69 -0.44 -9.37
CA MET A 1 22.85 -0.25 -10.57
C MET A 1 21.54 0.31 -10.09
N ALA A 2 21.02 1.41 -10.63
CA ALA A 2 19.73 1.97 -10.21
C ALA A 2 18.57 1.14 -10.77
N PHE A 3 17.39 1.17 -10.11
CA PHE A 3 16.22 0.42 -10.59
C PHE A 3 15.85 0.75 -12.03
N ARG A 4 15.96 2.03 -12.41
CA ARG A 4 15.66 2.52 -13.76
C ARG A 4 16.36 1.72 -14.87
N ASN A 5 17.62 1.35 -14.67
CA ASN A 5 18.37 0.57 -15.68
C ASN A 5 17.81 -0.85 -15.86
N ILE A 6 17.12 -1.38 -14.84
CA ILE A 6 16.43 -2.68 -14.90
C ILE A 6 15.04 -2.47 -15.49
N PHE A 7 14.32 -1.43 -15.06
CA PHE A 7 13.02 -1.05 -15.62
C PHE A 7 13.08 -0.90 -17.15
N GLU A 8 14.09 -0.21 -17.68
CA GLU A 8 14.30 0.02 -19.12
C GLU A 8 14.69 -1.26 -19.90
N GLN A 9 14.94 -2.40 -19.24
CA GLN A 9 15.19 -3.69 -19.91
C GLN A 9 13.89 -4.41 -20.28
N TYR A 10 12.76 -3.98 -19.73
CA TYR A 10 11.45 -4.55 -20.02
C TYR A 10 10.66 -3.58 -20.89
N ASP A 11 9.95 -4.15 -21.87
CA ASP A 11 9.00 -3.44 -22.70
C ASP A 11 7.58 -3.78 -22.26
N TRP A 12 6.73 -2.77 -22.14
CA TRP A 12 5.37 -2.94 -21.62
C TRP A 12 4.52 -3.85 -22.49
N ASP A 13 4.47 -3.58 -23.80
CA ASP A 13 3.61 -4.30 -24.76
C ASP A 13 4.08 -5.75 -24.94
N THR A 14 5.40 -5.96 -24.97
CA THR A 14 6.00 -7.30 -25.01
C THR A 14 5.62 -8.10 -23.78
N LEU A 15 5.75 -7.52 -22.59
CA LEU A 15 5.41 -8.18 -21.33
C LEU A 15 3.90 -8.48 -21.23
N GLU A 16 3.06 -7.57 -21.70
CA GLU A 16 1.62 -7.80 -21.81
C GLU A 16 1.32 -8.99 -22.72
N HIS A 17 1.92 -9.03 -23.91
CA HIS A 17 1.75 -10.14 -24.84
C HIS A 17 2.20 -11.48 -24.23
N GLU A 18 3.36 -11.50 -23.57
CA GLU A 18 3.88 -12.69 -22.91
C GLU A 18 2.95 -13.21 -21.81
N ILE A 19 2.42 -12.33 -20.95
CA ILE A 19 1.49 -12.71 -19.88
C ILE A 19 0.22 -13.34 -20.47
N TYR A 20 -0.31 -12.78 -21.55
CA TYR A 20 -1.57 -13.24 -22.15
C TYR A 20 -1.39 -14.46 -23.06
N ALA A 21 -0.16 -14.78 -23.48
CA ALA A 21 0.16 -15.97 -24.25
C ALA A 21 0.37 -17.24 -23.38
N VAL A 22 0.43 -17.09 -22.06
CA VAL A 22 0.59 -18.21 -21.10
C VAL A 22 -0.56 -19.20 -21.25
N THR A 23 -0.24 -20.50 -21.21
CA THR A 23 -1.21 -21.59 -21.24
C THR A 23 -1.41 -22.23 -19.86
N GLU A 24 -2.51 -22.96 -19.69
CA GLU A 24 -2.77 -23.74 -18.47
C GLU A 24 -1.68 -24.81 -18.21
N ALA A 25 -1.06 -25.34 -19.27
CA ALA A 25 0.05 -26.28 -19.14
C ALA A 25 1.29 -25.62 -18.51
N ASP A 26 1.58 -24.36 -18.87
CA ASP A 26 2.67 -23.60 -18.26
C ASP A 26 2.41 -23.35 -16.78
N VAL A 27 1.17 -22.99 -16.43
CA VAL A 27 0.75 -22.79 -15.02
C VAL A 27 0.94 -24.09 -14.23
N ALA A 28 0.49 -25.23 -14.76
CA ALA A 28 0.63 -26.52 -14.11
C ALA A 28 2.10 -26.93 -13.91
N VAL A 29 3.02 -26.49 -14.78
CA VAL A 29 4.47 -26.66 -14.58
C VAL A 29 4.98 -25.76 -13.47
N VAL A 30 4.58 -24.49 -13.46
CA VAL A 30 5.02 -23.51 -12.45
C VAL A 30 4.55 -23.89 -11.04
N LEU A 31 3.32 -24.35 -10.87
CA LEU A 31 2.78 -24.68 -9.55
C LEU A 31 3.50 -25.86 -8.88
N LYS A 32 4.11 -26.75 -9.67
CA LYS A 32 4.95 -27.85 -9.17
C LYS A 32 6.31 -27.41 -8.65
N LYS A 33 6.75 -26.18 -8.94
CA LYS A 33 8.04 -25.66 -8.46
C LYS A 33 7.96 -25.30 -6.99
N GLU A 34 8.99 -25.65 -6.21
CA GLU A 34 9.10 -25.25 -4.80
C GLU A 34 9.34 -23.75 -4.63
N ARG A 35 10.13 -23.15 -5.53
CA ARG A 35 10.43 -21.72 -5.53
C ARG A 35 9.94 -21.09 -6.83
N ILE A 36 9.25 -19.97 -6.69
CA ILE A 36 8.69 -19.20 -7.80
C ILE A 36 9.66 -18.06 -8.12
N SER A 37 10.16 -18.03 -9.35
CA SER A 37 10.98 -16.93 -9.87
C SER A 37 10.11 -15.76 -10.35
N LEU A 38 10.73 -14.66 -10.76
CA LEU A 38 10.01 -13.53 -11.34
C LEU A 38 9.34 -13.90 -12.69
N ASP A 39 9.98 -14.74 -13.50
CA ASP A 39 9.37 -15.25 -14.74
C ASP A 39 8.21 -16.20 -14.45
N ASP A 40 8.28 -16.99 -13.38
CA ASP A 40 7.17 -17.83 -12.94
C ASP A 40 5.99 -16.99 -12.42
N PHE A 41 6.27 -15.87 -11.75
CA PHE A 41 5.24 -14.94 -11.29
C PHE A 41 4.43 -14.38 -12.47
N LYS A 42 5.08 -14.10 -13.62
CA LYS A 42 4.42 -13.72 -14.88
C LYS A 42 3.36 -14.75 -15.29
N THR A 43 3.68 -16.03 -15.16
CA THR A 43 2.74 -17.14 -15.41
C THR A 43 1.57 -17.12 -14.41
N LEU A 44 1.84 -16.92 -13.12
CA LEU A 44 0.81 -16.97 -12.06
C LEU A 44 -0.19 -15.81 -12.08
N ILE A 45 0.17 -14.66 -12.65
CA ILE A 45 -0.74 -13.52 -12.84
C ILE A 45 -1.48 -13.55 -14.18
N SER A 46 -1.18 -14.49 -15.07
CA SER A 46 -1.85 -14.64 -16.36
C SER A 46 -3.33 -15.03 -16.23
N PRO A 47 -4.18 -14.77 -17.23
CA PRO A 47 -5.55 -15.29 -17.25
C PRO A 47 -5.64 -16.81 -17.14
N ALA A 48 -4.66 -17.54 -17.70
CA ALA A 48 -4.62 -19.00 -17.69
C ALA A 48 -4.40 -19.60 -16.28
N ALA A 49 -3.96 -18.80 -15.31
CA ALA A 49 -3.83 -19.25 -13.92
C ALA A 49 -5.15 -19.21 -13.13
N LYS A 50 -6.20 -18.57 -13.66
CA LYS A 50 -7.50 -18.43 -12.98
C LYS A 50 -8.17 -19.78 -12.61
N PRO A 51 -8.14 -20.84 -13.46
CA PRO A 51 -8.64 -22.16 -13.08
C PRO A 51 -7.88 -22.83 -11.93
N PHE A 52 -6.66 -22.38 -11.63
CA PHE A 52 -5.80 -22.93 -10.58
C PHE A 52 -5.87 -22.15 -9.25
N LEU A 53 -6.84 -21.24 -9.12
CA LEU A 53 -6.93 -20.34 -7.97
C LEU A 53 -7.00 -21.06 -6.63
N GLU A 54 -7.70 -22.20 -6.56
CA GLU A 54 -7.77 -23.02 -5.34
C GLU A 54 -6.40 -23.58 -4.94
N GLU A 55 -5.63 -24.11 -5.90
CA GLU A 55 -4.27 -24.61 -5.64
C GLU A 55 -3.33 -23.49 -5.18
N MET A 56 -3.42 -22.33 -5.83
CA MET A 56 -2.68 -21.12 -5.45
C MET A 56 -3.07 -20.65 -4.04
N ALA A 57 -4.36 -20.65 -3.72
CA ALA A 57 -4.91 -20.23 -2.42
C ALA A 57 -4.43 -21.14 -1.28
N GLN A 58 -4.46 -22.46 -1.46
CA GLN A 58 -3.99 -23.41 -0.47
C GLN A 58 -2.49 -23.23 -0.19
N ARG A 59 -1.68 -23.06 -1.24
CA ARG A 59 -0.24 -22.82 -1.10
C ARG A 59 0.03 -21.45 -0.46
N SER A 60 -0.70 -20.40 -0.86
CA SER A 60 -0.61 -19.07 -0.26
C SER A 60 -0.90 -19.11 1.25
N HIS A 61 -1.96 -19.81 1.65
CA HIS A 61 -2.31 -20.01 3.06
C HIS A 61 -1.19 -20.70 3.84
N GLN A 62 -0.64 -21.79 3.30
CA GLN A 62 0.44 -22.55 3.95
C GLN A 62 1.71 -21.71 4.12
N LEU A 63 2.14 -21.00 3.08
CA LEU A 63 3.32 -20.13 3.12
C LEU A 63 3.12 -18.98 4.12
N THR A 64 1.93 -18.38 4.13
CA THR A 64 1.60 -17.31 5.07
C THR A 64 1.65 -17.81 6.51
N LYS A 65 1.04 -18.97 6.80
CA LYS A 65 1.10 -19.55 8.15
C LYS A 65 2.50 -19.97 8.57
N LYS A 66 3.30 -20.49 7.64
CA LYS A 66 4.70 -20.83 7.88
C LYS A 66 5.49 -19.61 8.34
N ARG A 67 5.27 -18.44 7.72
CA ARG A 67 6.06 -17.24 7.99
C ARG A 67 5.48 -16.34 9.09
N PHE A 68 4.18 -16.13 9.10
CA PHE A 68 3.48 -15.15 9.94
C PHE A 68 2.59 -15.80 11.00
N GLY A 69 2.49 -17.13 11.04
CA GLY A 69 1.59 -17.83 11.96
C GLY A 69 0.12 -17.48 11.70
N ASN A 70 -0.67 -17.37 12.77
CA ASN A 70 -2.08 -16.99 12.69
C ASN A 70 -2.30 -15.54 13.17
N THR A 71 -1.41 -14.61 12.85
CA THR A 71 -1.55 -13.20 13.26
C THR A 71 -1.95 -12.31 12.09
N ILE A 72 -2.76 -11.28 12.37
CA ILE A 72 -3.04 -10.19 11.43
C ILE A 72 -2.65 -8.86 12.08
N GLN A 73 -1.67 -8.17 11.51
CA GLN A 73 -1.23 -6.87 12.02
C GLN A 73 -2.29 -5.81 11.74
N MET A 74 -2.72 -5.13 12.78
CA MET A 74 -3.69 -4.04 12.71
C MET A 74 -2.93 -2.71 12.59
N TYR A 75 -3.35 -1.87 11.65
CA TYR A 75 -2.85 -0.50 11.51
C TYR A 75 -4.01 0.45 11.22
N LEU A 76 -3.80 1.75 11.41
CA LEU A 76 -4.84 2.74 11.14
C LEU A 76 -4.28 3.96 10.42
N PRO A 77 -4.90 4.43 9.31
CA PRO A 77 -4.50 5.67 8.68
C PRO A 77 -5.04 6.88 9.46
N MET A 78 -4.20 7.90 9.65
CA MET A 78 -4.59 9.21 10.15
C MET A 78 -4.21 10.26 9.11
N TYR A 79 -5.24 10.89 8.53
CA TYR A 79 -5.06 11.95 7.56
C TYR A 79 -4.76 13.26 8.29
N LEU A 80 -3.57 13.80 8.08
CA LEU A 80 -3.15 15.07 8.67
C LEU A 80 -3.60 16.27 7.83
N SER A 81 -3.75 16.10 6.52
CA SER A 81 -4.12 17.19 5.62
C SER A 81 -4.63 16.70 4.27
N ASN A 82 -5.60 17.42 3.71
CA ASN A 82 -6.07 17.22 2.34
C ASN A 82 -5.57 18.31 1.36
N GLU A 83 -4.61 19.15 1.78
CA GLU A 83 -3.97 20.16 0.92
C GLU A 83 -3.09 19.50 -0.14
N CYS A 84 -3.33 19.81 -1.42
CA CYS A 84 -2.57 19.21 -2.52
C CYS A 84 -2.42 20.17 -3.70
N GLN A 85 -1.24 20.18 -4.30
CA GLN A 85 -0.87 20.97 -5.48
C GLN A 85 -0.82 20.13 -6.76
N ASN A 86 -1.00 18.81 -6.65
CA ASN A 86 -1.09 17.95 -7.82
C ASN A 86 -2.49 17.92 -8.39
N ILE A 87 -2.57 17.68 -9.70
CA ILE A 87 -3.82 17.38 -10.39
C ILE A 87 -3.76 15.90 -10.73
N CYS A 88 -4.21 15.04 -9.81
CA CYS A 88 -4.33 13.61 -10.06
C CYS A 88 -5.77 13.33 -10.47
N THR A 89 -5.99 12.67 -11.60
CA THR A 89 -7.35 12.53 -12.12
C THR A 89 -8.23 11.64 -11.24
N TYR A 90 -7.63 10.75 -10.45
CA TYR A 90 -8.29 9.70 -9.67
C TYR A 90 -8.38 9.98 -8.16
N CYS A 91 -8.08 11.21 -7.71
CA CYS A 91 -7.91 11.52 -6.30
C CYS A 91 -8.84 12.64 -5.83
N GLY A 92 -9.60 12.40 -4.76
CA GLY A 92 -10.49 13.39 -4.17
C GLY A 92 -9.78 14.68 -3.73
N PHE A 93 -8.50 14.60 -3.37
CA PHE A 93 -7.69 15.76 -2.96
C PHE A 93 -7.10 16.55 -4.14
N SER A 94 -7.35 16.16 -5.39
CA SER A 94 -6.83 16.86 -6.57
C SER A 94 -7.01 18.38 -6.47
N MET A 95 -6.00 19.15 -6.88
CA MET A 95 -6.00 20.62 -6.75
C MET A 95 -7.20 21.28 -7.44
N THR A 96 -7.73 20.66 -8.50
CA THR A 96 -8.88 21.16 -9.27
C THR A 96 -10.22 20.95 -8.56
N ASN A 97 -10.28 20.06 -7.57
CA ASN A 97 -11.50 19.80 -6.82
C ASN A 97 -11.75 20.96 -5.83
N LYS A 98 -12.96 21.52 -5.91
CA LYS A 98 -13.43 22.59 -5.02
C LYS A 98 -13.92 21.99 -3.71
N ILE A 99 -12.98 21.64 -2.85
CA ILE A 99 -13.24 21.00 -1.55
C ILE A 99 -12.75 21.90 -0.41
N PRO A 100 -13.37 21.84 0.78
CA PRO A 100 -12.81 22.45 1.98
C PRO A 100 -11.42 21.86 2.27
N ARG A 101 -10.41 22.74 2.36
CA ARG A 101 -9.05 22.32 2.68
C ARG A 101 -8.79 22.42 4.18
N LYS A 102 -8.27 21.34 4.77
CA LYS A 102 -8.00 21.21 6.20
C LYS A 102 -6.59 20.64 6.40
N THR A 103 -5.89 21.21 7.36
CA THR A 103 -4.60 20.71 7.89
C THR A 103 -4.71 20.75 9.40
N LEU A 104 -4.46 19.62 10.04
CA LEU A 104 -4.64 19.50 11.49
C LEU A 104 -3.60 20.33 12.24
N SER A 105 -4.07 21.05 13.25
CA SER A 105 -3.25 21.66 14.30
C SER A 105 -2.78 20.62 15.31
N ASP A 106 -1.76 20.94 16.11
CA ASP A 106 -1.26 20.05 17.18
C ASP A 106 -2.37 19.56 18.11
N ALA A 107 -3.30 20.44 18.48
CA ALA A 107 -4.43 20.10 19.34
C ALA A 107 -5.40 19.11 18.67
N GLU A 108 -5.60 19.22 17.35
CA GLU A 108 -6.42 18.27 16.59
C GLU A 108 -5.68 16.95 16.39
N ILE A 109 -4.38 16.97 16.09
CA ILE A 109 -3.54 15.76 16.00
C ILE A 109 -3.63 14.98 17.30
N LEU A 110 -3.43 15.63 18.46
CA LEU A 110 -3.48 14.96 19.75
C LEU A 110 -4.87 14.40 20.09
N LYS A 111 -5.96 15.04 19.62
CA LYS A 111 -7.32 14.51 19.77
C LYS A 111 -7.51 13.23 18.95
N GLU A 112 -7.11 13.25 17.68
CA GLU A 112 -7.16 12.05 16.81
C GLU A 112 -6.33 10.92 17.44
N VAL A 113 -5.11 11.23 17.90
CA VAL A 113 -4.24 10.25 18.58
C VAL A 113 -4.92 9.66 19.81
N ALA A 114 -5.52 10.49 20.67
CA ALA A 114 -6.22 10.00 21.86
C ALA A 114 -7.31 8.98 21.50
N HIS A 115 -8.16 9.29 20.53
CA HIS A 115 -9.22 8.38 20.06
C HIS A 115 -8.63 7.09 19.47
N ILE A 116 -7.60 7.19 18.62
CA ILE A 116 -6.97 6.02 18.00
C ILE A 116 -6.32 5.10 19.06
N LYS A 117 -5.76 5.67 20.13
CA LYS A 117 -5.23 4.90 21.26
C LYS A 117 -6.33 4.22 22.06
N GLU A 118 -7.51 4.81 22.21
CA GLU A 118 -8.68 4.16 22.83
C GLU A 118 -9.14 2.92 22.06
N LEU A 119 -9.00 2.94 20.73
CA LEU A 119 -9.24 1.76 19.86
C LEU A 119 -8.15 0.68 20.00
N GLY A 120 -7.02 1.01 20.62
CA GLY A 120 -5.91 0.09 20.93
C GLY A 120 -4.79 0.05 19.90
N TYR A 121 -4.78 0.91 18.88
CA TYR A 121 -3.74 0.89 17.84
C TYR A 121 -2.38 1.41 18.33
N ASP A 122 -1.31 0.73 17.96
CA ASP A 122 0.08 1.14 18.18
C ASP A 122 0.88 1.30 16.88
N HIS A 123 0.22 1.03 15.74
CA HIS A 123 0.73 1.26 14.40
C HIS A 123 -0.15 2.26 13.66
N ILE A 124 0.40 3.45 13.40
CA ILE A 124 -0.27 4.54 12.69
C ILE A 124 0.35 4.76 11.30
N LEU A 125 -0.48 5.08 10.32
CA LEU A 125 -0.08 5.52 8.97
C LEU A 125 -0.48 6.99 8.77
N LEU A 126 0.49 7.89 8.76
CA LEU A 126 0.27 9.32 8.51
C LEU A 126 0.07 9.57 7.02
N VAL A 127 -0.99 10.29 6.66
CA VAL A 127 -1.33 10.58 5.25
C VAL A 127 -1.54 12.08 5.05
N THR A 128 -0.97 12.62 3.97
CA THR A 128 -1.22 14.01 3.53
C THR A 128 -1.40 14.07 2.01
N GLY A 129 -2.07 15.13 1.54
CA GLY A 129 -1.83 15.62 0.18
C GLY A 129 -0.42 16.21 0.02
N GLU A 130 -0.06 16.60 -1.20
CA GLU A 130 1.26 17.19 -1.51
C GLU A 130 1.15 18.72 -1.63
N ALA A 131 1.45 19.44 -0.54
CA ALA A 131 1.58 20.89 -0.56
C ALA A 131 2.81 21.32 0.26
N ASN A 132 4.00 21.25 -0.36
CA ASN A 132 5.31 21.32 0.32
C ASN A 132 5.53 22.55 1.21
N LYS A 133 4.81 23.66 0.99
CA LYS A 133 4.90 24.85 1.87
C LYS A 133 4.10 24.71 3.16
N LYS A 134 2.98 23.98 3.13
CA LYS A 134 2.04 23.85 4.26
C LYS A 134 2.18 22.51 4.97
N VAL A 135 2.40 21.43 4.21
CA VAL A 135 2.57 20.06 4.71
C VAL A 135 3.87 19.42 4.18
N GLY A 136 4.94 20.21 4.14
CA GLY A 136 6.28 19.74 3.83
C GLY A 136 6.94 18.99 4.98
N VAL A 137 8.25 18.70 4.83
CA VAL A 137 9.05 17.94 5.79
C VAL A 137 8.96 18.50 7.20
N ALA A 138 9.04 19.83 7.37
CA ALA A 138 8.96 20.45 8.70
C ALA A 138 7.65 20.14 9.45
N TYR A 139 6.51 20.16 8.76
CA TYR A 139 5.21 19.82 9.36
C TYR A 139 5.14 18.32 9.69
N ILE A 140 5.59 17.47 8.78
CA ILE A 140 5.57 16.01 8.98
C ILE A 140 6.49 15.61 10.13
N LYS A 141 7.71 16.18 10.19
CA LYS A 141 8.64 15.98 11.30
C LYS A 141 8.02 16.38 12.63
N HIS A 142 7.44 17.58 12.70
CA HIS A 142 6.77 18.07 13.90
C HIS A 142 5.64 17.12 14.33
N ALA A 143 4.82 16.66 13.39
CA ALA A 143 3.75 15.70 13.67
C ALA A 143 4.30 14.35 14.20
N ILE A 144 5.39 13.83 13.63
CA ILE A 144 6.05 12.62 14.12
C ILE A 144 6.57 12.83 15.53
N GLU A 145 7.28 13.93 15.80
CA GLU A 145 7.83 14.26 17.11
C GLU A 145 6.73 14.41 18.17
N LEU A 146 5.60 14.99 17.79
CA LEU A 146 4.43 15.17 18.64
C LEU A 146 3.80 13.84 19.07
N ILE A 147 3.82 12.83 18.20
CA ILE A 147 3.11 11.55 18.45
C ILE A 147 4.04 10.37 18.77
N LYS A 148 5.36 10.53 18.68
CA LYS A 148 6.33 9.42 18.83
C LYS A 148 6.24 8.63 20.13
N THR A 149 5.78 9.26 21.21
CA THR A 149 5.61 8.59 22.51
C THR A 149 4.32 7.80 22.61
N HIS A 150 3.42 7.94 21.65
CA HIS A 150 2.11 7.29 21.63
C HIS A 150 2.06 6.03 20.76
N PHE A 151 2.95 5.91 19.76
CA PHE A 151 2.97 4.80 18.81
C PHE A 151 4.36 4.19 18.70
N SER A 152 4.41 2.86 18.73
CA SER A 152 5.62 2.06 18.49
C SER A 152 5.99 2.03 17.02
N ASN A 153 5.01 2.23 16.12
CA ASN A 153 5.23 2.24 14.69
C ASN A 153 4.52 3.42 14.03
N ILE A 154 5.31 4.37 13.52
CA ILE A 154 4.84 5.51 12.73
C ILE A 154 5.28 5.28 11.28
N SER A 155 4.30 5.01 10.44
CA SER A 155 4.46 4.91 8.99
C SER A 155 3.93 6.18 8.32
N MET A 156 4.33 6.46 7.08
CA MET A 156 3.72 7.53 6.30
C MET A 156 3.49 7.16 4.83
N GLU A 157 2.40 7.69 4.26
CA GLU A 157 2.06 7.68 2.84
C GLU A 157 1.86 9.14 2.40
N VAL A 158 2.95 9.78 2.01
CA VAL A 158 3.04 11.23 1.69
C VAL A 158 3.80 11.45 0.38
N GLN A 159 4.05 12.71 0.02
CA GLN A 159 4.84 13.03 -1.17
C GLN A 159 6.25 12.41 -1.15
N PRO A 160 6.81 12.05 -2.31
CA PRO A 160 8.23 11.75 -2.43
C PRO A 160 9.11 12.92 -1.96
N MET A 161 10.20 12.59 -1.27
CA MET A 161 11.16 13.53 -0.69
C MET A 161 12.59 13.18 -1.16
N ASP A 162 13.53 14.07 -0.89
CA ASP A 162 14.96 13.82 -1.09
C ASP A 162 15.51 12.92 0.02
N GLN A 163 16.70 12.36 -0.18
CA GLN A 163 17.25 11.35 0.73
C GLN A 163 17.50 11.93 2.13
N GLU A 164 18.08 13.12 2.19
CA GLU A 164 18.44 13.82 3.43
C GLU A 164 17.19 14.16 4.26
N GLU A 165 16.06 14.45 3.59
CA GLU A 165 14.77 14.68 4.24
C GLU A 165 14.25 13.39 4.89
N TYR A 166 14.41 12.23 4.24
CA TYR A 166 14.07 10.95 4.87
C TYR A 166 14.98 10.61 6.04
N GLU A 167 16.28 10.88 5.96
CA GLU A 167 17.23 10.70 7.06
C GLU A 167 16.84 11.54 8.29
N GLU A 168 16.41 12.79 8.06
CA GLU A 168 15.89 13.67 9.11
C GLU A 168 14.63 13.08 9.78
N LEU A 169 13.68 12.59 9.00
CA LEU A 169 12.43 12.00 9.52
C LEU A 169 12.66 10.67 10.24
N ILE A 170 13.60 9.84 9.77
CA ILE A 170 14.03 8.63 10.48
C ILE A 170 14.57 8.99 11.86
N GLY A 171 15.41 10.04 11.94
CA GLY A 171 15.91 10.57 13.21
C GLY A 171 14.82 11.07 14.17
N ALA A 172 13.68 11.51 13.64
CA ALA A 172 12.51 11.93 14.43
C ALA A 172 11.64 10.75 14.94
N GLY A 173 11.81 9.55 14.39
CA GLY A 173 11.06 8.35 14.76
C GLY A 173 10.23 7.72 13.63
N LEU A 174 10.44 8.11 12.36
CA LEU A 174 9.79 7.49 11.22
C LEU A 174 10.25 6.03 11.04
N TYR A 175 9.30 5.10 10.96
CA TYR A 175 9.56 3.67 10.83
C TYR A 175 9.43 3.15 9.40
N ALA A 176 8.34 3.52 8.70
CA ALA A 176 8.09 3.02 7.34
C ALA A 176 7.54 4.10 6.41
N VAL A 177 7.79 3.92 5.12
CA VAL A 177 7.21 4.77 4.06
C VAL A 177 6.54 3.90 3.03
N LEU A 178 5.27 4.17 2.76
CA LEU A 178 4.49 3.55 1.71
C LEU A 178 4.45 4.52 0.53
N VAL A 179 4.90 4.07 -0.63
CA VAL A 179 4.90 4.84 -1.88
C VAL A 179 4.41 3.96 -3.01
N TYR A 180 3.24 4.30 -3.54
CA TYR A 180 2.66 3.58 -4.68
C TYR A 180 3.09 4.25 -5.97
N GLN A 181 3.63 3.48 -6.90
CA GLN A 181 3.96 3.99 -8.23
C GLN A 181 2.70 4.40 -9.02
N GLU A 182 1.52 3.96 -8.56
CA GLU A 182 0.21 4.13 -9.19
C GLU A 182 0.08 3.32 -10.48
N THR A 183 0.95 3.58 -11.44
CA THR A 183 1.16 2.72 -12.62
C THR A 183 2.60 2.89 -13.11
N TYR A 184 3.21 1.79 -13.51
CA TYR A 184 4.52 1.70 -14.12
C TYR A 184 4.47 1.99 -15.64
N HIS A 185 3.27 2.11 -16.24
CA HIS A 185 3.14 2.53 -17.63
C HIS A 185 3.32 4.05 -17.74
N GLU A 186 4.51 4.52 -18.19
CA GLU A 186 4.88 5.94 -18.17
C GLU A 186 3.89 6.84 -18.92
N ALA A 187 3.35 6.38 -20.05
CA ALA A 187 2.37 7.14 -20.82
C ALA A 187 1.05 7.31 -20.04
N THR A 188 0.53 6.25 -19.43
CA THR A 188 -0.71 6.30 -18.60
C THR A 188 -0.48 7.06 -17.31
N TYR A 189 0.71 6.95 -16.72
CA TYR A 189 1.11 7.76 -15.57
C TYR A 189 0.98 9.26 -15.88
N LYS A 190 1.47 9.71 -17.05
CA LYS A 190 1.36 11.12 -17.46
C LYS A 190 -0.09 11.58 -17.65
N VAL A 191 -0.97 10.71 -18.16
CA VAL A 191 -2.41 11.00 -18.31
C VAL A 191 -3.06 11.26 -16.96
N HIS A 192 -2.73 10.45 -15.95
CA HIS A 192 -3.34 10.55 -14.63
C HIS A 192 -2.65 11.55 -13.69
N HIS A 193 -1.46 12.04 -14.05
CA HIS A 193 -0.70 13.06 -13.30
C HIS A 193 -0.32 14.25 -14.19
N PRO A 194 -1.28 14.98 -14.78
CA PRO A 194 -1.00 16.06 -15.74
C PRO A 194 -0.19 17.22 -15.18
N LYS A 195 -0.26 17.49 -13.86
CA LYS A 195 0.41 18.64 -13.24
C LYS A 195 0.76 18.41 -11.77
N GLY A 196 1.80 19.11 -11.32
CA GLY A 196 2.34 19.06 -9.96
C GLY A 196 3.62 18.23 -9.90
N LYS A 197 4.24 18.12 -8.73
CA LYS A 197 5.50 17.37 -8.59
C LYS A 197 5.30 15.87 -8.85
N LYS A 198 4.11 15.33 -8.55
CA LYS A 198 3.76 13.94 -8.84
C LYS A 198 3.77 13.62 -10.34
N SER A 199 3.74 14.60 -11.26
CA SER A 199 3.87 14.32 -12.70
C SER A 199 5.24 13.79 -13.11
N ASN A 200 6.27 13.97 -12.27
CA ASN A 200 7.61 13.46 -12.52
C ASN A 200 7.68 11.95 -12.22
N PHE A 201 7.45 11.13 -13.26
CA PHE A 201 7.51 9.67 -13.20
C PHE A 201 8.81 9.16 -12.60
N ASN A 202 9.96 9.62 -13.11
CA ASN A 202 11.28 9.15 -12.68
C ASN A 202 11.56 9.48 -11.21
N TYR A 203 11.21 10.70 -10.76
CA TYR A 203 11.39 11.06 -9.35
C TYR A 203 10.58 10.16 -8.42
N ARG A 204 9.35 9.79 -8.82
CA ARG A 204 8.53 8.84 -8.07
C ARG A 204 9.11 7.42 -8.11
N LEU A 205 9.52 6.95 -9.30
CA LEU A 205 10.12 5.63 -9.50
C LEU A 205 11.39 5.44 -8.65
N ASP A 206 12.21 6.48 -8.53
CA ASP A 206 13.46 6.45 -7.75
C ASP A 206 13.23 6.60 -6.22
N THR A 207 11.99 6.80 -5.75
CA THR A 207 11.70 7.04 -4.33
C THR A 207 12.10 5.85 -3.44
N PRO A 208 11.76 4.59 -3.78
CA PRO A 208 12.21 3.44 -3.00
C PRO A 208 13.74 3.31 -2.90
N ASP A 209 14.48 3.70 -3.93
CA ASP A 209 15.94 3.78 -3.89
C ASP A 209 16.42 4.84 -2.88
N ARG A 210 15.82 6.03 -2.85
CA ARG A 210 16.15 7.08 -1.85
C ARG A 210 15.85 6.62 -0.42
N LEU A 211 14.71 5.96 -0.23
CA LEU A 211 14.31 5.37 1.05
C LEU A 211 15.30 4.29 1.52
N GLY A 212 15.71 3.39 0.61
CA GLY A 212 16.69 2.34 0.91
C GLY A 212 18.05 2.91 1.30
N LYS A 213 18.51 3.97 0.61
CA LYS A 213 19.76 4.68 0.93
C LYS A 213 19.71 5.42 2.27
N ALA A 214 18.57 6.05 2.58
CA ALA A 214 18.32 6.70 3.87
C ALA A 214 18.26 5.70 5.04
N GLY A 215 18.13 4.40 4.77
CA GLY A 215 18.12 3.36 5.79
C GLY A 215 16.78 3.21 6.50
N ILE A 216 15.66 3.52 5.83
CA ILE A 216 14.32 3.29 6.39
C ILE A 216 14.12 1.81 6.75
N HIS A 217 13.40 1.55 7.84
CA HIS A 217 13.18 0.17 8.30
C HIS A 217 12.29 -0.62 7.34
N LYS A 218 11.22 0.00 6.80
CA LYS A 218 10.30 -0.65 5.86
C LYS A 218 9.87 0.25 4.70
N ILE A 219 9.80 -0.34 3.50
CA ILE A 219 9.28 0.30 2.29
C ILE A 219 8.03 -0.44 1.82
N GLY A 220 6.92 0.27 1.69
CA GLY A 220 5.70 -0.25 1.08
C GLY A 220 5.58 0.14 -0.38
N LEU A 221 5.31 -0.84 -1.23
CA LEU A 221 5.12 -0.71 -2.67
C LEU A 221 3.66 -0.96 -3.05
N GLY A 222 3.28 -0.49 -4.23
CA GLY A 222 1.95 -0.76 -4.80
C GLY A 222 1.73 -0.07 -6.13
N ALA A 223 0.71 -0.53 -6.83
CA ALA A 223 0.10 0.12 -7.98
C ALA A 223 -1.40 0.32 -7.69
N LEU A 224 -2.00 1.32 -8.31
CA LEU A 224 -3.43 1.62 -8.17
C LEU A 224 -4.19 0.88 -9.27
N PHE A 225 -4.83 -0.24 -8.92
CA PHE A 225 -5.53 -1.08 -9.88
C PHE A 225 -6.79 -0.38 -10.38
N GLY A 226 -6.91 -0.29 -11.70
CA GLY A 226 -7.96 0.47 -12.37
C GLY A 226 -7.43 1.55 -13.31
N LEU A 227 -6.17 1.99 -13.15
CA LEU A 227 -5.56 2.97 -14.06
C LEU A 227 -5.06 2.33 -15.37
N GLU A 228 -4.50 1.13 -15.27
CA GLU A 228 -3.89 0.42 -16.39
C GLU A 228 -3.98 -1.11 -16.20
N ASN A 229 -3.46 -1.91 -17.15
CA ASN A 229 -3.38 -3.36 -17.05
C ASN A 229 -2.68 -3.81 -15.75
N TRP A 230 -3.49 -4.26 -14.78
CA TRP A 230 -3.03 -4.63 -13.44
C TRP A 230 -2.01 -5.78 -13.43
N ARG A 231 -2.01 -6.65 -14.44
CA ARG A 231 -1.06 -7.78 -14.53
C ARG A 231 0.35 -7.26 -14.81
N VAL A 232 0.47 -6.37 -15.79
CA VAL A 232 1.77 -5.79 -16.17
C VAL A 232 2.28 -4.89 -15.04
N ASP A 233 1.42 -4.04 -14.45
CA ASP A 233 1.76 -3.23 -13.27
C ASP A 233 2.23 -4.08 -12.08
N SER A 234 1.60 -5.24 -11.88
CA SER A 234 2.00 -6.18 -10.83
C SER A 234 3.35 -6.83 -11.11
N PHE A 235 3.65 -7.16 -12.36
CA PHE A 235 5.00 -7.64 -12.73
C PHE A 235 6.06 -6.58 -12.43
N TYR A 236 5.84 -5.32 -12.81
CA TYR A 236 6.80 -4.25 -12.52
C TYR A 236 6.95 -4.00 -11.01
N THR A 237 5.87 -4.11 -10.24
CA THR A 237 5.93 -4.03 -8.77
C THR A 237 6.76 -5.18 -8.20
N ALA A 238 6.58 -6.41 -8.68
CA ALA A 238 7.39 -7.56 -8.30
C ALA A 238 8.87 -7.40 -8.70
N LEU A 239 9.14 -6.90 -9.90
CA LEU A 239 10.48 -6.58 -10.39
C LEU A 239 11.17 -5.55 -9.48
N HIS A 240 10.45 -4.50 -9.10
CA HIS A 240 10.93 -3.46 -8.19
C HIS A 240 11.23 -4.02 -6.80
N LEU A 241 10.32 -4.85 -6.24
CA LEU A 241 10.54 -5.56 -4.98
C LEU A 241 11.84 -6.38 -5.02
N LYS A 242 12.04 -7.21 -6.06
CA LYS A 242 13.23 -8.07 -6.15
C LYS A 242 14.53 -7.28 -6.31
N TYR A 243 14.49 -6.17 -7.04
CA TYR A 243 15.62 -5.23 -7.09
C TYR A 243 15.95 -4.67 -5.70
N LEU A 244 14.94 -4.20 -4.98
CA LEU A 244 15.12 -3.58 -3.66
C LEU A 244 15.64 -4.60 -2.65
N GLN A 245 15.05 -5.79 -2.57
CA GLN A 245 15.51 -6.86 -1.66
C GLN A 245 16.98 -7.24 -1.90
N LYS A 246 17.43 -7.24 -3.16
CA LYS A 246 18.83 -7.51 -3.51
C LYS A 246 19.76 -6.36 -3.10
N THR A 247 19.30 -5.12 -3.20
CA THR A 247 20.12 -3.91 -3.01
C THR A 247 20.15 -3.45 -1.56
N TYR A 248 19.01 -3.48 -0.88
CA TYR A 248 18.77 -2.97 0.47
C TYR A 248 18.29 -4.11 1.39
N TRP A 249 19.05 -5.19 1.47
CA TRP A 249 18.70 -6.43 2.18
C TRP A 249 18.37 -6.29 3.68
N LYS A 250 18.69 -5.15 4.31
CA LYS A 250 18.36 -4.85 5.72
C LYS A 250 16.96 -4.25 5.90
N THR A 251 16.30 -3.88 4.81
CA THR A 251 14.99 -3.22 4.80
C THR A 251 13.88 -4.26 4.65
N LYS A 252 12.78 -4.09 5.37
CA LYS A 252 11.55 -4.88 5.20
C LYS A 252 10.70 -4.30 4.07
N TYR A 253 9.83 -5.13 3.50
CA TYR A 253 8.96 -4.72 2.39
C TYR A 253 7.51 -5.13 2.62
N SER A 254 6.60 -4.29 2.11
CA SER A 254 5.18 -4.61 2.02
C SER A 254 4.62 -4.30 0.64
N ILE A 255 3.57 -5.00 0.23
CA ILE A 255 2.77 -4.69 -0.97
C ILE A 255 1.34 -4.39 -0.56
N SER A 256 0.82 -3.26 -1.03
CA SER A 256 -0.59 -2.88 -0.88
C SER A 256 -1.35 -3.14 -2.18
N PHE A 257 -2.66 -3.40 -2.07
CA PHE A 257 -3.53 -3.70 -3.21
C PHE A 257 -4.69 -2.69 -3.38
N PRO A 258 -4.43 -1.38 -3.53
CA PRO A 258 -5.52 -0.43 -3.67
C PRO A 258 -6.20 -0.59 -5.04
N ARG A 259 -7.49 -0.97 -5.05
CA ARG A 259 -8.35 -0.78 -6.21
C ARG A 259 -8.84 0.67 -6.26
N LEU A 260 -9.03 1.19 -7.47
CA LEU A 260 -9.66 2.49 -7.70
C LEU A 260 -11.07 2.45 -7.10
N ARG A 261 -11.41 3.51 -6.36
CA ARG A 261 -12.69 3.68 -5.68
C ARG A 261 -13.36 4.98 -6.15
N PRO A 262 -14.69 5.08 -6.01
CA PRO A 262 -15.38 6.36 -6.17
C PRO A 262 -14.71 7.43 -5.31
N HIS A 263 -14.61 8.63 -5.87
CA HIS A 263 -13.96 9.78 -5.26
C HIS A 263 -14.52 11.05 -5.88
N GLN A 264 -14.16 12.21 -5.32
CA GLN A 264 -14.47 13.48 -5.96
C GLN A 264 -13.65 13.64 -7.24
N GLY A 265 -14.31 13.55 -8.40
CA GLY A 265 -13.67 13.54 -9.72
C GLY A 265 -14.12 12.32 -10.51
N ASP A 266 -14.62 12.52 -11.73
CA ASP A 266 -15.22 11.44 -12.52
C ASP A 266 -14.17 10.70 -13.34
N VAL A 267 -13.43 9.78 -12.72
CA VAL A 267 -12.59 8.81 -13.44
C VAL A 267 -13.10 7.41 -13.23
N GLN A 268 -13.54 6.80 -14.34
CA GLN A 268 -13.88 5.39 -14.39
C GLN A 268 -12.61 4.55 -14.57
N PRO A 269 -12.56 3.34 -13.98
CA PRO A 269 -11.42 2.45 -14.17
C PRO A 269 -11.28 2.06 -15.65
N LYS A 270 -10.07 2.14 -16.18
CA LYS A 270 -9.72 1.65 -17.52
C LYS A 270 -9.88 0.14 -17.61
N VAL A 271 -9.51 -0.56 -16.53
CA VAL A 271 -9.62 -2.02 -16.40
C VAL A 271 -10.25 -2.34 -15.05
N GLU A 272 -11.38 -3.04 -15.06
CA GLU A 272 -11.99 -3.53 -13.82
C GLU A 272 -11.27 -4.79 -13.34
N MET A 273 -10.86 -4.78 -12.08
CA MET A 273 -10.26 -5.94 -11.40
C MET A 273 -11.34 -6.62 -10.56
N THR A 274 -11.71 -7.85 -10.93
CA THR A 274 -12.69 -8.63 -10.16
C THR A 274 -12.10 -9.15 -8.84
N ASP A 275 -12.95 -9.58 -7.92
CA ASP A 275 -12.50 -10.17 -6.65
C ASP A 275 -11.64 -11.43 -6.88
N ALA A 276 -12.00 -12.27 -7.86
CA ALA A 276 -11.21 -13.44 -8.22
C ALA A 276 -9.82 -13.06 -8.74
N ASP A 277 -9.72 -11.96 -9.51
CA ASP A 277 -8.43 -11.46 -9.99
C ASP A 277 -7.57 -10.92 -8.84
N LEU A 278 -8.20 -10.25 -7.85
CA LEU A 278 -7.49 -9.76 -6.67
C LEU A 278 -7.00 -10.91 -5.77
N VAL A 279 -7.81 -11.95 -5.56
CA VAL A 279 -7.36 -13.17 -4.87
C VAL A 279 -6.19 -13.81 -5.61
N GLN A 280 -6.28 -13.92 -6.94
CA GLN A 280 -5.21 -14.49 -7.77
C GLN A 280 -3.91 -13.73 -7.55
N LEU A 281 -3.96 -12.39 -7.61
CA LEU A 281 -2.78 -11.55 -7.44
C LEU A 281 -2.15 -11.68 -6.05
N ILE A 282 -2.96 -11.66 -4.99
CA ILE A 282 -2.49 -11.81 -3.60
C ILE A 282 -1.80 -13.16 -3.43
N CYS A 283 -2.40 -14.24 -3.94
CA CYS A 283 -1.79 -15.57 -3.90
C CYS A 283 -0.48 -15.61 -4.70
N ALA A 284 -0.46 -15.04 -5.92
CA ALA A 284 0.74 -15.01 -6.75
C ALA A 284 1.91 -14.29 -6.05
N TYR A 285 1.66 -13.17 -5.38
CA TYR A 285 2.71 -12.47 -4.61
C TYR A 285 3.20 -13.28 -3.42
N ARG A 286 2.31 -13.92 -2.66
CA ARG A 286 2.71 -14.79 -1.55
C ARG A 286 3.53 -15.99 -2.04
N LEU A 287 3.22 -16.51 -3.21
CA LEU A 287 3.97 -17.60 -3.85
C LEU A 287 5.35 -17.14 -4.35
N LEU A 288 5.46 -15.92 -4.86
CA LEU A 288 6.73 -15.28 -5.26
C LEU A 288 7.63 -14.94 -4.07
N ASP A 289 7.03 -14.54 -2.95
CA ASP A 289 7.74 -14.09 -1.77
C ASP A 289 6.98 -14.43 -0.48
N GLU A 290 7.51 -15.40 0.28
CA GLU A 290 6.90 -15.81 1.54
C GLU A 290 7.15 -14.81 2.68
N ASP A 291 8.11 -13.88 2.54
CA ASP A 291 8.53 -12.94 3.59
C ASP A 291 7.89 -11.55 3.48
N VAL A 292 7.40 -11.16 2.29
CA VAL A 292 6.78 -9.85 2.08
C VAL A 292 5.47 -9.72 2.85
N GLU A 293 5.25 -8.55 3.48
CA GLU A 293 3.97 -8.22 4.09
C GLU A 293 2.95 -7.86 3.00
N LEU A 294 1.73 -8.39 3.11
CA LEU A 294 0.64 -8.11 2.17
C LEU A 294 -0.48 -7.37 2.90
N SER A 295 -0.73 -6.12 2.51
CA SER A 295 -1.59 -5.18 3.23
C SER A 295 -2.95 -5.01 2.54
N MET A 296 -4.02 -5.08 3.34
CA MET A 296 -5.39 -4.90 2.89
C MET A 296 -6.06 -3.68 3.55
N SER A 297 -6.71 -2.83 2.77
CA SER A 297 -7.34 -1.61 3.28
C SER A 297 -8.86 -1.67 3.31
N THR A 298 -9.51 -0.66 3.89
CA THR A 298 -10.98 -0.47 3.88
C THR A 298 -11.54 -0.09 2.50
N ARG A 299 -10.71 -0.03 1.44
CA ARG A 299 -11.19 0.07 0.05
C ARG A 299 -12.01 -1.14 -0.37
N GLU A 300 -11.75 -2.29 0.24
CA GLU A 300 -12.37 -3.56 -0.14
C GLU A 300 -13.60 -3.88 0.72
N SER A 301 -14.58 -4.56 0.10
CA SER A 301 -15.86 -4.87 0.72
C SER A 301 -15.73 -5.80 1.92
N GLU A 302 -16.73 -5.77 2.81
CA GLU A 302 -16.79 -6.67 3.96
C GLU A 302 -16.70 -8.14 3.54
N THR A 303 -17.45 -8.53 2.50
CA THR A 303 -17.47 -9.89 1.97
C THR A 303 -16.08 -10.32 1.51
N PHE A 304 -15.37 -9.48 0.75
CA PHE A 304 -14.03 -9.79 0.28
C PHE A 304 -13.06 -9.91 1.46
N ARG A 305 -13.07 -8.91 2.35
CA ARG A 305 -12.19 -8.84 3.51
C ARG A 305 -12.39 -9.99 4.49
N ASN A 306 -13.61 -10.50 4.64
CA ASN A 306 -13.88 -11.69 5.46
C ASN A 306 -13.16 -12.92 4.90
N ASN A 307 -13.06 -13.06 3.58
CA ASN A 307 -12.49 -14.26 2.97
C ASN A 307 -10.98 -14.17 2.76
N ILE A 308 -10.41 -12.97 2.63
CA ILE A 308 -8.99 -12.81 2.27
C ILE A 308 -8.00 -13.05 3.42
N ILE A 309 -8.46 -13.05 4.68
CA ILE A 309 -7.62 -13.28 5.88
C ILE A 309 -6.78 -14.55 5.76
N LYS A 310 -7.32 -15.60 5.14
CA LYS A 310 -6.64 -16.88 4.99
C LYS A 310 -5.80 -16.99 3.72
N LEU A 311 -5.84 -16.00 2.85
CA LEU A 311 -5.39 -16.13 1.45
C LEU A 311 -4.11 -15.35 1.13
N GLY A 312 -3.38 -14.87 2.13
CA GLY A 312 -2.04 -14.27 1.94
C GLY A 312 -1.80 -12.99 2.73
N ILE A 313 -2.88 -12.28 3.06
CA ILE A 313 -2.84 -11.00 3.76
C ILE A 313 -2.29 -11.15 5.17
N THR A 314 -1.44 -10.20 5.57
CA THR A 314 -0.75 -10.19 6.87
C THR A 314 -1.05 -8.95 7.69
N SER A 315 -1.57 -7.89 7.06
CA SER A 315 -1.96 -6.67 7.74
C SER A 315 -3.26 -6.09 7.19
N ILE A 316 -4.03 -5.42 8.05
CA ILE A 316 -5.31 -4.83 7.69
C ILE A 316 -5.60 -3.55 8.46
N SER A 317 -6.25 -2.58 7.80
CA SER A 317 -6.84 -1.42 8.48
C SER A 317 -8.32 -1.64 8.80
N ALA A 318 -8.83 -1.11 9.89
CA ALA A 318 -10.26 -1.17 10.23
C ALA A 318 -10.77 0.18 10.73
N GLU A 319 -12.05 0.50 10.56
CA GLU A 319 -12.63 1.78 11.01
C GLU A 319 -11.93 3.02 10.44
N SER A 320 -11.26 2.87 9.29
CA SER A 320 -10.46 3.94 8.69
C SER A 320 -11.31 5.15 8.34
N LYS A 321 -10.78 6.34 8.64
CA LYS A 321 -11.30 7.62 8.17
C LYS A 321 -10.36 8.20 7.12
N THR A 322 -10.89 8.54 5.95
CA THR A 322 -10.09 8.94 4.77
C THR A 322 -10.05 10.47 4.57
N ASN A 323 -10.42 11.23 5.59
CA ASN A 323 -10.43 12.69 5.63
C ASN A 323 -9.68 13.23 6.87
N PRO A 324 -9.11 14.46 6.82
CA PRO A 324 -8.42 15.03 7.98
C PRO A 324 -9.33 15.28 9.18
N GLY A 325 -9.00 14.71 10.33
CA GLY A 325 -9.77 14.89 11.57
C GLY A 325 -11.00 13.98 11.66
N GLY A 326 -11.11 12.95 10.82
CA GLY A 326 -12.31 12.14 10.70
C GLY A 326 -12.63 11.23 11.90
N TYR A 327 -11.72 11.08 12.87
CA TYR A 327 -11.98 10.28 14.07
C TYR A 327 -12.67 11.08 15.19
N THR A 328 -12.44 12.39 15.27
CA THR A 328 -12.89 13.22 16.40
C THR A 328 -13.74 14.42 16.01
N ALA A 329 -13.78 14.82 14.74
CA ALA A 329 -14.57 15.94 14.27
C ALA A 329 -15.72 15.48 13.34
N GLU A 330 -16.83 16.23 13.37
CA GLU A 330 -17.89 16.17 12.34
C GLU A 330 -17.27 16.41 10.95
N PRO A 331 -17.77 15.77 9.87
CA PRO A 331 -17.11 15.74 8.56
C PRO A 331 -17.21 17.09 7.83
N GLU A 332 -16.42 18.07 8.24
CA GLU A 332 -16.23 19.34 7.52
C GLU A 332 -15.29 19.20 6.31
N SER A 333 -14.51 18.12 6.26
CA SER A 333 -13.51 17.87 5.22
C SER A 333 -13.87 16.66 4.35
N LEU A 334 -13.65 16.77 3.04
CA LEU A 334 -13.89 15.68 2.09
C LEU A 334 -12.91 14.52 2.31
N GLU A 335 -13.43 13.29 2.17
CA GLU A 335 -12.67 12.05 2.04
C GLU A 335 -11.83 11.98 0.75
N GLN A 336 -10.72 11.26 0.81
CA GLN A 336 -9.89 11.03 -0.38
C GLN A 336 -10.57 10.10 -1.39
N PHE A 337 -11.30 9.10 -0.88
CA PHE A 337 -12.07 8.09 -1.61
C PHE A 337 -13.10 7.46 -0.66
N GLU A 338 -14.17 6.89 -1.23
CA GLU A 338 -15.19 6.16 -0.48
C GLU A 338 -14.65 4.83 0.05
N ILE A 339 -14.77 4.63 1.36
CA ILE A 339 -14.53 3.34 2.01
C ILE A 339 -15.62 2.32 1.63
N SER A 340 -15.30 1.03 1.66
CA SER A 340 -16.23 -0.05 1.33
C SER A 340 -16.56 -0.97 2.50
N ASP A 341 -15.81 -0.86 3.59
CA ASP A 341 -16.03 -1.60 4.83
C ASP A 341 -15.92 -0.60 5.98
N GLU A 342 -17.09 -0.26 6.52
CA GLU A 342 -17.29 0.77 7.56
C GLU A 342 -17.34 0.17 8.97
N ARG A 343 -17.13 -1.16 9.09
CA ARG A 343 -17.23 -1.86 10.37
C ARG A 343 -16.23 -1.31 11.37
N SER A 344 -16.65 -1.31 12.63
CA SER A 344 -15.82 -0.89 13.75
C SER A 344 -14.60 -1.80 13.93
N THR A 345 -13.59 -1.29 14.62
CA THR A 345 -12.40 -2.05 15.02
C THR A 345 -12.79 -3.30 15.81
N ALA A 346 -13.81 -3.21 16.67
CA ALA A 346 -14.32 -4.33 17.45
C ALA A 346 -14.90 -5.45 16.56
N GLU A 347 -15.71 -5.10 15.56
CA GLU A 347 -16.29 -6.08 14.63
C GLU A 347 -15.24 -6.78 13.78
N ILE A 348 -14.25 -6.02 13.27
CA ILE A 348 -13.12 -6.60 12.52
C ILE A 348 -12.29 -7.52 13.42
N ARG A 349 -12.06 -7.14 14.69
CA ARG A 349 -11.35 -7.99 15.66
C ARG A 349 -12.07 -9.33 15.86
N GLU A 350 -13.39 -9.30 16.05
CA GLU A 350 -14.18 -10.51 16.21
C GLU A 350 -14.24 -11.34 14.92
N MET A 351 -14.27 -10.69 13.76
CA MET A 351 -14.21 -11.37 12.46
C MET A 351 -12.89 -12.14 12.29
N ILE A 352 -11.75 -11.53 12.64
CA ILE A 352 -10.43 -12.17 12.59
C ILE A 352 -10.37 -13.35 13.57
N LYS A 353 -10.83 -13.14 14.81
CA LYS A 353 -10.83 -14.18 15.87
C LYS A 353 -11.70 -15.38 15.52
N LYS A 354 -12.90 -15.17 14.97
CA LYS A 354 -13.80 -16.25 14.51
C LYS A 354 -13.16 -17.13 13.43
N GLN A 355 -12.17 -16.62 12.71
CA GLN A 355 -11.45 -17.37 11.69
C GLN A 355 -10.21 -18.12 12.22
N GLY A 356 -9.92 -18.02 13.52
CA GLY A 356 -8.78 -18.65 14.18
C GLY A 356 -7.49 -17.85 14.11
N TYR A 357 -7.57 -16.53 13.89
CA TYR A 357 -6.43 -15.61 13.83
C TYR A 357 -6.45 -14.64 15.01
N GLU A 358 -5.27 -14.16 15.41
CA GLU A 358 -5.10 -13.13 16.43
C GLU A 358 -4.81 -11.77 15.78
N PRO A 359 -5.65 -10.75 16.01
CA PRO A 359 -5.37 -9.38 15.60
C PRO A 359 -4.30 -8.76 16.51
N VAL A 360 -3.18 -8.35 15.92
CA VAL A 360 -2.02 -7.79 16.63
C VAL A 360 -1.98 -6.28 16.43
N PHE A 361 -2.11 -5.51 17.52
CA PHE A 361 -2.13 -4.03 17.47
C PHE A 361 -0.77 -3.38 17.75
N LYS A 362 0.15 -4.14 18.36
CA LYS A 362 1.52 -3.74 18.70
C LYS A 362 2.46 -4.90 18.38
N ASP A 363 3.40 -4.66 17.46
CA ASP A 363 4.30 -5.70 16.93
C ASP A 363 5.53 -5.94 17.83
N TRP A 364 6.04 -4.89 18.48
CA TRP A 364 7.24 -4.98 19.32
C TRP A 364 7.24 -3.94 20.46
N GLU A 365 8.04 -4.21 21.49
CA GLU A 365 8.22 -3.32 22.65
C GLU A 365 9.71 -3.27 23.01
N ILE A 366 10.24 -2.08 23.28
CA ILE A 366 11.56 -1.95 23.91
C ILE A 366 11.36 -2.25 25.40
N PHE A 367 11.77 -3.44 25.83
CA PHE A 367 11.98 -3.67 27.25
C PHE A 367 13.19 -2.83 27.65
N GLY A 368 12.96 -1.77 28.43
CA GLY A 368 14.02 -0.91 28.93
C GLY A 368 15.11 -1.73 29.63
N THR A 369 16.36 -1.42 29.33
CA THR A 369 17.54 -1.92 30.07
C THR A 369 17.62 -1.33 31.46
#